data_AF-A0A2D4MG96-F1
#
_entry.id   AF-A0A2D4MG96-F1
#
_cell.length_a   1.000
_cell.length_b   1.000
_cell.length_c   1.000
_cell.angle_alpha   90.00
_cell.angle_beta   90.00
_cell.angle_gamma   90.00
#
_symmetry.space_group_name_H-M   'P 1'
#
loop_
_entity.id
_entity.type
_entity.pdbx_description
1 polymer ?
#
loop_
_entity_poly.entity_id
_entity_poly.type
_entity_poly.pdbx_seq_one_letter_code
_entity_poly.pdbx_strand_id
1 'polypeptide(L)'
;IRKLEFQISKVEELYEAYSIQCRLRDGASNMKHAFSLSPSTKASRESLVELYKNLQECTEDMCLIEGTLEVHLGEFHLKMKGLVGYARLCPGDQYEVFIRLGRQKWK
;
A
#
# COMPACT_ATOMS: atom_id res chain seq x y z
N ILE A 1 0.23 2.32 26.57
CA ILE A 1 0.45 3.59 25.82
C ILE A 1 1.80 3.53 25.10
N ARG A 2 2.95 3.56 25.79
CA ARG A 2 4.30 3.50 25.17
C ARG A 2 4.55 2.39 24.12
N LYS A 3 4.09 1.16 24.40
CA LYS A 3 4.22 0.04 23.44
C LYS A 3 3.47 0.32 22.13
N LEU A 4 2.30 0.95 22.20
CA LEU A 4 1.49 1.29 21.02
C LEU A 4 2.13 2.44 20.24
N GLU A 5 2.65 3.45 20.92
CA GLU A 5 3.38 4.56 20.29
C GLU A 5 4.60 4.07 19.51
N PHE A 6 5.35 3.13 20.08
CA PHE A 6 6.48 2.50 19.39
C PHE A 6 6.04 1.72 18.13
N GLN A 7 4.96 0.95 18.23
CA GLN A 7 4.44 0.19 17.09
C GLN A 7 3.94 1.11 15.97
N ILE A 8 3.24 2.20 16.32
CA ILE A 8 2.79 3.22 15.37
C ILE A 8 4.00 3.83 14.66
N SER A 9 5.00 4.27 15.43
CA SER A 9 6.22 4.86 14.86
C SER A 9 6.92 3.90 13.90
N LYS A 10 6.92 2.59 14.19
CA LYS A 10 7.53 1.60 13.29
C LYS A 10 6.75 1.43 11.99
N VAL A 11 5.41 1.45 12.06
CA VAL A 11 4.54 1.40 10.87
C VAL A 11 4.72 2.67 10.03
N GLU A 12 4.80 3.84 10.66
CA GLU A 12 5.04 5.12 9.97
C GLU A 12 6.39 5.12 9.24
N GLU A 13 7.47 4.68 9.90
CA GLU A 13 8.81 4.54 9.29
C GLU A 13 8.78 3.62 8.05
N LEU A 14 8.15 2.45 8.17
CA LEU A 14 8.04 1.50 7.06
C LEU A 14 7.20 2.07 5.91
N TYR A 15 6.13 2.79 6.23
CA TYR A 15 5.29 3.45 5.23
C TYR A 15 6.04 4.56 4.48
N GLU A 16 6.84 5.36 5.18
CA GLU A 16 7.68 6.39 4.56
C GLU A 16 8.70 5.76 3.60
N ALA A 17 9.37 4.68 4.02
CA ALA A 17 10.30 3.93 3.17
C ALA A 17 9.60 3.35 1.93
N TYR A 18 8.42 2.75 2.11
CA TYR A 18 7.62 2.22 1.00
C TYR A 18 7.21 3.32 0.01
N SER A 19 6.80 4.48 0.52
CA SER A 19 6.40 5.64 -0.30
C SER A 19 7.55 6.16 -1.16
N ILE A 20 8.78 6.16 -0.63
CA ILE A 20 9.98 6.50 -1.40
C ILE A 20 10.18 5.51 -2.55
N GLN A 21 10.12 4.21 -2.28
CA GLN A 21 10.29 3.17 -3.31
C GLN A 21 9.20 3.22 -4.39
N CYS A 22 7.94 3.46 -4.01
CA CYS A 22 6.85 3.73 -4.94
C CYS A 22 7.20 4.88 -5.91
N ARG A 23 7.65 6.02 -5.37
CA ARG A 23 7.99 7.20 -6.17
C ARG A 23 9.17 6.93 -7.11
N LEU A 24 10.18 6.18 -6.65
CA LEU A 24 11.32 5.80 -7.48
C LEU A 24 10.88 4.89 -8.64
N ARG A 25 10.07 3.87 -8.34
CA ARG A 25 9.51 2.95 -9.34
C ARG A 25 8.65 3.69 -10.37
N ASP A 26 7.79 4.60 -9.92
CA ASP A 26 6.94 5.41 -10.81
C ASP A 26 7.80 6.32 -11.70
N GLY A 27 8.84 6.94 -11.14
CA GLY A 27 9.83 7.72 -11.90
C GLY A 27 10.54 6.88 -12.96
N ALA A 28 11.00 5.68 -12.62
CA ALA A 28 11.63 4.76 -13.56
C ALA A 28 10.67 4.25 -14.65
N SER A 29 9.41 4.00 -14.30
CA SER A 29 8.36 3.63 -15.26
C SER A 29 8.10 4.77 -16.27
N ASN A 30 8.00 6.01 -15.78
CA ASN A 30 7.85 7.19 -16.61
C ASN A 30 9.05 7.40 -17.55
N MET A 31 10.27 7.21 -17.06
CA MET A 31 11.47 7.27 -17.89
C MET A 31 11.47 6.19 -18.97
N LYS A 32 11.14 4.94 -18.61
CA LYS A 32 11.01 3.84 -19.57
C LYS A 32 9.99 4.17 -20.67
N HIS A 33 8.85 4.76 -20.31
CA HIS A 33 7.86 5.20 -21.28
C HIS A 33 8.40 6.30 -22.20
N ALA A 34 9.06 7.32 -21.66
CA ALA A 34 9.68 8.39 -22.45
C ALA A 34 10.74 7.86 -23.43
N PHE A 35 11.56 6.90 -23.00
CA PHE A 35 12.54 6.24 -23.87
C PHE A 35 11.89 5.43 -24.99
N SER A 36 10.72 4.83 -24.75
CA SER A 36 9.98 4.09 -25.80
C SER A 36 9.42 4.99 -26.91
N LEU A 37 9.20 6.28 -26.60
CA LEU A 37 8.74 7.28 -27.55
C LEU A 37 9.91 8.00 -28.26
N SER A 38 11.14 7.82 -27.78
CA SER A 38 12.33 8.50 -28.27
C SER A 38 13.09 7.65 -29.29
N PRO A 39 13.82 8.26 -30.25
CA PRO A 39 14.67 7.50 -31.17
C PRO A 39 15.71 6.65 -30.43
N SER A 40 15.87 5.39 -30.84
CA SER A 40 16.80 4.48 -30.18
C SER A 40 18.25 4.84 -30.51
N THR A 41 19.03 5.18 -29.49
CA THR A 41 20.48 5.40 -29.56
C THR A 41 21.23 4.35 -28.72
N LYS A 42 22.56 4.28 -28.84
CA LYS A 42 23.36 3.40 -27.98
C LYS A 42 23.18 3.76 -26.49
N ALA A 43 23.29 5.04 -26.17
CA ALA A 43 23.12 5.54 -24.81
C ALA A 43 21.71 5.25 -24.26
N SER A 44 20.65 5.45 -25.06
CA SER A 44 19.29 5.17 -24.60
C SER A 44 19.04 3.69 -24.31
N ARG A 45 19.72 2.77 -25.02
CA ARG A 45 19.64 1.34 -24.73
C ARG A 45 20.35 0.98 -23.42
N GLU A 46 21.51 1.57 -23.16
CA GLU A 46 22.24 1.39 -21.89
C GLU A 46 21.41 1.92 -20.72
N SER A 47 20.83 3.12 -20.84
CA SER A 47 19.92 3.68 -19.82
C SER A 47 18.68 2.81 -19.60
N LEU A 48 18.12 2.20 -20.65
CA LEU A 48 16.99 1.28 -20.52
C LEU A 48 17.34 0.04 -19.69
N VAL A 49 18.54 -0.53 -19.89
CA VAL A 49 19.00 -1.68 -19.10
C VAL A 49 19.11 -1.34 -17.62
N GLU A 50 19.69 -0.18 -17.30
CA GLU A 50 19.76 0.32 -15.91
C GLU A 50 18.37 0.56 -15.32
N LEU A 51 17.44 1.12 -16.11
CA LEU A 51 16.06 1.32 -15.66
C LEU A 51 15.34 0.01 -15.32
N TYR A 52 15.53 -1.05 -16.14
CA TYR A 52 14.95 -2.35 -15.84
C TYR A 52 15.48 -2.93 -14.53
N LYS A 53 16.79 -2.81 -14.30
CA LYS A 53 17.42 -3.23 -13.05
C LYS A 53 16.86 -2.44 -11.86
N ASN A 54 16.78 -1.11 -11.96
CA ASN A 54 16.23 -0.27 -10.89
C ASN A 54 14.77 -0.58 -10.59
N LEU A 55 13.94 -0.85 -11.61
CA LEU A 55 12.54 -1.25 -11.42
C LEU A 55 12.42 -2.58 -10.67
N GLN A 56 13.29 -3.53 -10.99
CA GLN A 56 13.34 -4.81 -10.29
C GLN A 56 13.77 -4.61 -8.83
N GLU A 57 14.87 -3.90 -8.58
CA GLU A 57 15.36 -3.61 -7.23
C GLU A 57 14.32 -2.88 -6.38
N CYS A 58 13.65 -1.86 -6.92
CA CYS A 58 12.56 -1.17 -6.22
C CYS A 58 11.42 -2.14 -5.87
N THR A 59 11.09 -3.07 -6.76
CA THR A 59 10.02 -4.05 -6.53
C THR A 59 10.41 -5.02 -5.42
N GLU A 60 11.65 -5.51 -5.42
CA GLU A 60 12.18 -6.38 -4.37
C GLU A 60 12.21 -5.66 -3.00
N ASP A 61 12.68 -4.42 -2.96
CA ASP A 61 12.67 -3.58 -1.74
C ASP A 61 11.25 -3.37 -1.22
N MET A 62 10.30 -3.07 -2.11
CA MET A 62 8.89 -2.92 -1.74
C MET A 62 8.32 -4.21 -1.13
N CYS A 63 8.59 -5.38 -1.73
CA CYS A 63 8.17 -6.67 -1.19
C CYS A 63 8.75 -6.94 0.21
N LEU A 64 10.01 -6.58 0.46
CA LEU A 64 10.63 -6.70 1.78
C LEU A 64 9.97 -5.80 2.83
N ILE A 65 9.63 -4.57 2.44
CA ILE A 65 8.90 -3.64 3.32
C ILE A 65 7.49 -4.14 3.60
N GLU A 66 6.78 -4.67 2.59
CA GLU A 66 5.44 -5.27 2.75
C GLU A 66 5.46 -6.45 3.73
N GLY A 67 6.42 -7.37 3.58
CA GLY A 67 6.58 -8.48 4.53
C GLY A 67 6.91 -8.01 5.94
N THR A 68 7.68 -6.93 6.08
CA THR A 68 7.96 -6.34 7.39
C THR A 68 6.73 -5.66 7.98
N LEU A 69 5.95 -4.93 7.16
CA LEU A 69 4.69 -4.31 7.55
C LEU A 69 3.69 -5.35 8.04
N GLU A 70 3.55 -6.49 7.34
CA GLU A 70 2.64 -7.57 7.72
C GLU A 70 2.86 -8.04 9.17
N VAL A 71 4.11 -8.13 9.61
CA VAL A 71 4.46 -8.53 11.00
C VAL A 71 4.06 -7.47 12.04
N HIS A 72 4.01 -6.19 11.65
CA HIS A 72 3.66 -5.08 12.54
C HIS A 72 2.17 -4.72 12.50
N LEU A 73 1.48 -5.08 11.41
CA LEU A 73 0.05 -4.86 11.26
C LEU A 73 -0.72 -5.85 12.15
N GLY A 74 -1.68 -5.31 12.89
CA GLY A 74 -2.60 -6.10 13.69
C GLY A 74 -3.82 -6.58 12.90
N GLU A 75 -4.66 -7.36 13.56
CA GLU A 75 -5.91 -7.85 12.98
C GLU A 75 -7.07 -6.88 13.27
N PHE A 76 -7.82 -6.51 12.24
CA PHE A 76 -9.04 -5.73 12.38
C PHE A 76 -10.27 -6.64 12.50
N HIS A 77 -10.88 -6.64 13.68
CA HIS A 77 -12.08 -7.44 13.97
C HIS A 77 -13.34 -6.57 14.00
N LEU A 78 -14.34 -6.94 13.21
CA LEU A 78 -15.66 -6.31 13.22
C LEU A 78 -16.72 -7.27 13.77
N LYS A 79 -17.54 -6.80 14.71
CA LYS A 79 -18.69 -7.56 15.23
C LYS A 79 -19.95 -6.71 15.21
N MET A 80 -20.91 -7.07 14.37
CA MET A 80 -22.25 -6.47 14.37
C MET A 80 -23.07 -7.07 15.52
N LYS A 81 -23.60 -6.22 16.42
CA LYS A 81 -24.43 -6.65 17.56
C LYS A 81 -25.93 -6.47 17.32
N GLY A 82 -26.31 -5.65 16.34
CA GLY A 82 -27.68 -5.30 16.04
C GLY A 82 -27.71 -4.14 15.04
N LEU A 83 -28.91 -3.83 14.55
CA LEU A 83 -29.18 -2.66 13.71
C LEU A 83 -29.96 -1.64 14.53
N VAL A 84 -29.58 -0.36 14.43
CA VAL A 84 -30.30 0.72 15.12
C VAL A 84 -31.72 0.80 14.58
N GLY A 85 -32.71 0.86 15.49
CA GLY A 85 -34.13 0.89 15.13
C GLY A 85 -34.74 -0.48 14.82
N TYR A 86 -33.96 -1.57 14.92
CA TYR A 86 -34.41 -2.94 14.74
C TYR A 86 -34.05 -3.80 15.95
N ALA A 87 -34.87 -4.81 16.23
CA ALA A 87 -34.71 -5.62 17.44
C ALA A 87 -33.54 -6.62 17.38
N ARG A 88 -33.12 -7.06 16.18
CA ARG A 88 -32.10 -8.10 16.00
C ARG A 88 -31.57 -8.19 14.56
N LEU A 89 -30.45 -8.86 14.37
CA LEU A 89 -30.04 -9.41 13.08
C LEU A 89 -30.79 -10.75 12.87
N CYS A 90 -31.45 -10.96 11.73
CA CYS A 90 -32.22 -12.18 11.48
C CYS A 90 -31.45 -13.16 10.57
N PRO A 91 -31.54 -14.49 10.81
CA PRO A 91 -31.06 -15.47 9.87
C PRO A 91 -31.74 -15.30 8.51
N GLY A 92 -30.95 -15.29 7.43
CA GLY A 92 -31.43 -15.14 6.05
C GLY A 92 -31.43 -13.70 5.54
N ASP A 93 -31.22 -12.70 6.40
CA ASP A 93 -31.03 -11.32 5.96
C ASP A 93 -29.69 -11.17 5.22
N GLN A 94 -29.68 -10.30 4.21
CA GLN A 94 -28.46 -9.86 3.54
C GLN A 94 -28.11 -8.45 3.99
N TYR A 95 -26.87 -8.27 4.43
CA TYR A 95 -26.34 -6.97 4.85
C TYR A 95 -25.19 -6.58 3.93
N GLU A 96 -25.20 -5.34 3.47
CA GLU A 96 -24.06 -4.74 2.79
C GLU A 96 -23.29 -3.88 3.80
N VAL A 97 -22.00 -4.15 3.96
CA VAL A 97 -21.13 -3.45 4.92
C VAL A 97 -20.05 -2.72 4.15
N PHE A 98 -20.00 -1.39 4.32
CA PHE A 98 -18.96 -0.56 3.75
C PHE A 98 -18.02 -0.06 4.84
N ILE A 99 -16.73 -0.38 4.69
CA ILE A 99 -15.67 0.16 5.54
C ILE A 99 -14.94 1.23 4.73
N ARG A 100 -14.82 2.43 5.28
CA ARG A 100 -14.06 3.52 4.66
C ARG A 100 -12.96 3.99 5.62
N LEU A 101 -11.76 4.19 5.09
CA LEU A 101 -10.64 4.75 5.85
C LEU A 101 -10.75 6.29 5.86
N GLY A 102 -10.73 6.93 7.03
CA GLY A 102 -10.72 8.39 7.16
C GLY A 102 -11.52 8.94 8.35
N ARG A 103 -11.73 10.27 8.38
CA ARG A 103 -12.57 10.95 9.39
C ARG A 103 -14.05 10.61 9.17
N GLN A 104 -14.50 9.48 9.71
CA GLN A 104 -15.89 9.08 9.65
C GLN A 104 -16.56 9.27 11.01
N LYS A 105 -17.66 10.03 11.04
CA LYS A 105 -18.59 10.01 12.17
C LYS A 105 -19.45 8.76 11.99
N TRP A 106 -19.19 7.73 12.78
CA TRP A 106 -20.01 6.52 12.81
C TRP A 106 -21.47 6.92 13.06
N LYS A 107 -22.37 6.45 12.19
CA LYS A 107 -23.81 6.40 12.40
C LYS A 107 -24.25 4.97 12.21
#